data_AF-A0A851GN01-F1
#
_entry.id   AF-A0A851GN01-F1
#
_cell.length_a   1.000
_cell.length_b   1.000
_cell.length_c   1.000
_cell.angle_alpha   90.00
_cell.angle_beta   90.00
_cell.angle_gamma   90.00
#
_symmetry.space_group_name_H-M   'P 1'
#
loop_
_entity.id
_entity.type
_entity.pdbx_description
1 polymer ?
#
loop_
_entity_poly.entity_id
_entity_poly.type
_entity_poly.pdbx_seq_one_letter_code
_entity_poly.pdbx_strand_id
1 'polypeptide(L)'
;MLEAQQNKQGRKISFVCASWIPMDDELYYQKTGSSRSKKPTYEEVSMSEMVRSLPYEARVEGSLGFYKRVGDEEYRKVAQVRIPTGCNRFLLLFMPKKENNYQIKVIPDDRKRSPFGAYSFYNFSRLPVKGLLGNKRFDVDAGKHKLVQLQLKAGTPLPYATQAEVDGKRQWLQRNTFHYNPKKHSKFFIYQVPSANNRYKVKCKAIVEFQQDKPKAKPEVSTP
;
A
#
# COMPACT_ATOMS: atom_id res chain seq x y z
N MET A 1 -29.35 -12.87 35.34
CA MET A 1 -28.66 -12.97 34.04
C MET A 1 -27.70 -11.80 33.94
N LEU A 2 -26.41 -12.04 34.21
CA LEU A 2 -25.35 -11.04 34.07
C LEU A 2 -24.99 -10.95 32.58
N GLU A 3 -25.36 -9.84 31.94
CA GLU A 3 -24.89 -9.52 30.60
C GLU A 3 -23.36 -9.39 30.63
N ALA A 4 -22.68 -10.31 29.95
CA ALA A 4 -21.27 -10.19 29.67
C ALA A 4 -21.07 -8.94 28.81
N GLN A 5 -20.66 -7.83 29.43
CA GLN A 5 -20.05 -6.69 28.75
C GLN A 5 -18.77 -7.20 28.07
N GLN A 6 -18.90 -7.77 26.87
CA GLN A 6 -17.77 -7.96 25.99
C GLN A 6 -17.24 -6.57 25.64
N ASN A 7 -16.18 -6.22 26.37
CA ASN A 7 -15.27 -5.14 26.08
C ASN A 7 -14.72 -5.39 24.66
N LYS A 8 -15.45 -4.95 23.63
CA LYS A 8 -15.04 -5.04 22.22
C LYS A 8 -13.87 -4.08 22.00
N GLN A 9 -12.71 -4.43 22.56
CA GLN A 9 -11.50 -3.68 22.31
C GLN A 9 -11.14 -3.86 20.84
N GLY A 10 -11.28 -2.77 20.07
CA GLY A 10 -10.93 -2.75 18.66
C GLY A 10 -9.53 -3.32 18.40
N ARG A 11 -9.37 -3.98 17.24
CA ARG A 11 -8.13 -4.65 16.87
C ARG A 11 -7.03 -3.63 16.58
N LYS A 12 -5.86 -3.80 17.20
CA LYS A 12 -4.66 -3.01 16.88
C LYS A 12 -4.16 -3.36 15.47
N ILE A 13 -3.94 -2.34 14.65
CA ILE A 13 -3.29 -2.43 13.34
C ILE A 13 -2.18 -1.40 13.24
N SER A 14 -1.19 -1.68 12.39
CA SER A 14 -0.24 -0.70 11.90
C SER A 14 -0.47 -0.50 10.41
N PHE A 15 -0.26 0.72 9.92
CA PHE A 15 -0.39 1.01 8.50
C PHE A 15 0.58 2.11 8.06
N VAL A 16 0.94 2.08 6.79
CA VAL A 16 1.55 3.21 6.09
C VAL A 16 0.59 3.69 5.02
N CYS A 17 0.71 4.95 4.65
CA CYS A 17 -0.08 5.58 3.61
C CYS A 17 0.81 5.92 2.42
N ALA A 18 0.20 5.96 1.23
CA ALA A 18 0.79 6.54 0.03
C ALA A 18 -0.36 7.09 -0.81
N SER A 19 -0.10 8.14 -1.58
CA SER A 19 -1.09 8.69 -2.51
C SER A 19 -0.79 8.27 -3.95
N TRP A 20 -1.86 8.15 -4.74
CA TRP A 20 -1.78 7.80 -6.15
C TRP A 20 -1.31 8.96 -7.04
N ILE A 21 -1.62 10.17 -6.60
CA ILE A 21 -1.24 11.46 -7.19
C ILE A 21 -0.68 12.34 -6.06
N PRO A 22 0.01 13.45 -6.36
CA PRO A 22 0.36 14.43 -5.33
C PRO A 22 -0.90 14.86 -4.56
N MET A 23 -0.76 14.98 -3.25
CA MET A 23 -1.84 15.39 -2.35
C MET A 23 -1.29 16.43 -1.38
N ASP A 24 -1.93 17.59 -1.37
CA ASP A 24 -1.61 18.71 -0.47
C ASP A 24 -2.63 18.80 0.68
N ASP A 25 -3.48 17.78 0.81
CA ASP A 25 -4.56 17.74 1.79
C ASP A 25 -4.08 17.24 3.15
N GLU A 26 -4.38 18.01 4.20
CA GLU A 26 -4.25 17.58 5.59
C GLU A 26 -5.35 16.56 5.93
N LEU A 27 -4.95 15.28 6.01
CA LEU A 27 -5.85 14.20 6.41
C LEU A 27 -5.53 13.71 7.82
N TYR A 28 -6.58 13.43 8.57
CA TYR A 28 -6.51 12.88 9.91
C TYR A 28 -7.15 11.51 9.96
N TYR A 29 -6.61 10.62 10.79
CA TYR A 29 -7.27 9.37 11.13
C TYR A 29 -7.62 9.33 12.61
N GLN A 30 -8.67 8.58 12.95
CA GLN A 30 -9.05 8.38 14.34
C GLN A 30 -8.17 7.26 14.94
N LYS A 31 -7.28 7.63 15.88
CA LYS A 31 -6.28 6.73 16.49
C LYS A 31 -6.92 5.69 17.43
N THR A 32 -7.88 6.15 18.22
CA THR A 32 -8.60 5.32 19.19
C THR A 32 -10.06 5.19 18.79
N GLY A 33 -10.59 3.96 18.81
CA GLY A 33 -12.02 3.72 18.65
C GLY A 33 -12.81 4.58 19.63
N SER A 34 -13.95 5.09 19.19
CA SER A 34 -14.87 5.90 19.98
C SER A 34 -15.42 5.06 21.14
N SER A 35 -14.71 5.02 22.26
CA SER A 35 -15.28 4.57 23.52
C SER A 35 -16.35 5.59 23.93
N ARG A 36 -17.50 5.12 24.44
CA ARG A 36 -18.61 5.98 24.92
C ARG A 36 -18.18 7.05 25.94
N SER A 37 -17.00 6.91 26.55
CA SER A 37 -16.49 7.76 27.63
C SER A 37 -15.30 8.65 27.27
N LYS A 38 -14.74 8.60 26.04
CA LYS A 38 -13.58 9.42 25.66
C LYS A 38 -13.76 10.08 24.31
N LYS A 39 -13.44 11.39 24.22
CA LYS A 39 -13.37 12.13 22.95
C LYS A 39 -12.41 11.39 21.99
N PRO A 40 -12.77 11.25 20.71
CA PRO A 40 -11.88 10.63 19.72
C PRO A 40 -10.59 11.46 19.59
N THR A 41 -9.46 10.76 19.52
CA THR A 41 -8.16 11.37 19.23
C THR A 41 -7.86 11.23 17.74
N TYR A 42 -7.62 12.36 17.09
CA TYR A 42 -7.22 12.44 15.69
C TYR A 42 -5.71 12.63 15.59
N GLU A 43 -5.10 11.97 14.61
CA GLU A 43 -3.68 12.11 14.30
C GLU A 43 -3.53 12.38 12.80
N GLU A 44 -2.67 13.33 12.46
CA GLU A 44 -2.42 13.73 11.08
C GLU A 44 -1.62 12.67 10.33
N VAL A 45 -1.97 12.47 9.06
CA VAL A 45 -1.31 11.56 8.14
C VAL A 45 -0.56 12.37 7.10
N SER A 46 0.77 12.27 7.12
CA SER A 46 1.62 12.75 6.04
C SER A 46 1.63 11.71 4.92
N MET A 47 1.42 12.16 3.69
CA MET A 47 1.40 11.30 2.50
C MET A 47 2.13 11.97 1.36
N SER A 48 2.72 11.17 0.48
CA SER A 48 3.33 11.63 -0.74
C SER A 48 3.04 10.66 -1.88
N GLU A 49 3.14 11.14 -3.12
CA GLU A 49 2.85 10.35 -4.30
C GLU A 49 3.78 9.13 -4.37
N MET A 50 3.20 7.93 -4.33
CA MET A 50 3.91 6.65 -4.45
C MET A 50 5.11 6.50 -3.51
N VAL A 51 5.10 7.20 -2.38
CA VAL A 51 6.11 7.07 -1.30
C VAL A 51 5.39 6.66 -0.03
N ARG A 52 6.02 5.75 0.73
CA ARG A 52 5.47 5.26 2.00
C ARG A 52 5.64 6.35 3.05
N SER A 53 4.56 6.68 3.74
CA SER A 53 4.60 7.49 4.94
C SER A 53 5.39 6.80 6.06
N LEU A 54 5.58 7.52 7.17
CA LEU A 54 5.89 6.90 8.46
C LEU A 54 4.78 5.89 8.85
N PRO A 55 5.12 4.86 9.64
CA PRO A 55 4.12 3.93 10.15
C PRO A 55 3.23 4.59 11.20
N TYR A 56 1.93 4.35 11.06
CA TYR A 56 0.87 4.76 11.98
C TYR A 56 0.30 3.54 12.70
N GLU A 57 -0.40 3.76 13.81
CA GLU A 57 -1.09 2.72 14.57
C GLU A 57 -2.51 3.13 14.92
N ALA A 58 -3.47 2.23 14.74
CA ALA A 58 -4.86 2.47 15.10
C ALA A 58 -5.50 1.24 15.77
N ARG A 59 -6.52 1.46 16.60
CA ARG A 59 -7.45 0.41 17.03
C ARG A 59 -8.75 0.51 16.24
N VAL A 60 -9.07 -0.54 15.48
CA VAL A 60 -10.20 -0.54 14.54
C VAL A 60 -11.22 -1.64 14.84
N GLU A 61 -12.51 -1.31 14.70
CA GLU A 61 -13.63 -2.25 14.78
C GLU A 61 -14.10 -2.67 13.37
N GLY A 62 -13.13 -3.00 12.51
CA GLY A 62 -13.38 -3.47 11.13
C GLY A 62 -13.27 -2.40 10.04
N SER A 63 -13.34 -1.10 10.37
CA SER A 63 -13.04 -0.03 9.43
C SER A 63 -12.23 1.11 10.05
N LEU A 64 -11.48 1.82 9.21
CA LEU A 64 -10.73 3.02 9.56
C LEU A 64 -11.31 4.21 8.79
N GLY A 65 -11.60 5.30 9.50
CA GLY A 65 -12.09 6.55 8.93
C GLY A 65 -10.98 7.58 8.78
N PHE A 66 -11.06 8.37 7.72
CA PHE A 66 -10.18 9.51 7.45
C PHE A 66 -11.00 10.78 7.31
N TYR A 67 -10.45 11.88 7.81
CA TYR A 67 -11.16 13.13 8.05
C TYR A 67 -10.33 14.33 7.59
N LYS A 68 -11.00 15.40 7.16
CA LYS A 68 -10.40 16.73 7.01
C LYS A 68 -10.87 17.61 8.16
N ARG A 69 -9.98 18.45 8.67
CA ARG A 69 -10.33 19.48 9.63
C ARG A 69 -11.11 20.60 8.91
N VAL A 70 -12.26 21.01 9.44
CA VAL A 70 -13.11 22.07 8.85
C VAL A 70 -13.32 23.25 9.81
N GLY A 71 -12.85 23.12 11.05
CA GLY A 71 -12.82 24.15 12.08
C GLY A 71 -11.88 23.74 13.21
N ASP A 72 -11.85 24.48 14.31
CA ASP A 72 -10.84 24.26 15.35
C ASP A 72 -10.91 22.88 16.00
N GLU A 73 -12.10 22.33 16.20
CA GLU A 73 -12.30 20.95 16.71
C GLU A 73 -13.23 20.11 15.81
N GLU A 74 -13.56 20.61 14.62
CA GLU A 74 -14.52 19.95 13.74
C GLU A 74 -13.82 19.17 12.61
N TYR A 75 -14.23 17.91 12.45
CA TYR A 75 -13.65 16.97 11.49
C TYR A 75 -14.73 16.40 10.60
N ARG A 76 -14.60 16.59 9.29
CA ARG A 76 -15.50 16.00 8.29
C ARG A 76 -14.87 14.74 7.71
N LYS A 77 -15.59 13.62 7.77
CA LYS A 77 -15.14 12.35 7.18
C LYS A 77 -15.09 12.47 5.65
N VAL A 78 -13.95 12.11 5.05
CA VAL A 78 -13.71 12.17 3.59
C VAL A 78 -13.41 10.80 2.97
N ALA A 79 -13.09 9.81 3.80
CA ALA A 79 -12.95 8.43 3.37
C ALA A 79 -13.20 7.47 4.54
N GLN A 80 -13.61 6.26 4.20
CA GLN A 80 -13.68 5.14 5.13
C GLN A 80 -13.26 3.88 4.40
N VAL A 81 -12.50 3.03 5.10
CA VAL A 81 -11.97 1.83 4.50
C VAL A 81 -12.15 0.63 5.41
N ARG A 82 -12.66 -0.47 4.85
CA ARG A 82 -12.81 -1.74 5.56
C ARG A 82 -11.44 -2.41 5.67
N ILE A 83 -11.04 -2.76 6.88
CA ILE A 83 -9.76 -3.40 7.15
C ILE A 83 -9.95 -4.93 7.18
N PRO A 84 -9.32 -5.70 6.27
CA PRO A 84 -9.42 -7.15 6.26
C PRO A 84 -8.92 -7.79 7.55
N THR A 85 -9.53 -8.92 7.93
CA THR A 85 -9.05 -9.79 9.01
C THR A 85 -7.83 -10.62 8.54
N GLY A 86 -7.06 -11.18 9.47
CA GLY A 86 -5.92 -12.06 9.14
C GLY A 86 -4.63 -11.37 8.69
N CYS A 87 -4.54 -10.04 8.86
CA CYS A 87 -3.34 -9.23 8.69
C CYS A 87 -3.42 -8.02 9.64
N ASN A 88 -2.31 -7.60 10.24
CA ASN A 88 -2.27 -6.44 11.15
C ASN A 88 -1.42 -5.28 10.62
N ARG A 89 -0.79 -5.44 9.44
CA ARG A 89 0.06 -4.44 8.82
C ARG A 89 -0.40 -4.14 7.39
N PHE A 90 -0.66 -2.88 7.07
CA PHE A 90 -1.25 -2.50 5.79
C PHE A 90 -0.51 -1.36 5.10
N LEU A 91 -0.54 -1.36 3.78
CA LEU A 91 -0.35 -0.17 2.94
C LEU A 91 -1.73 0.32 2.52
N LEU A 92 -2.05 1.56 2.84
CA LEU A 92 -3.28 2.24 2.43
C LEU A 92 -2.94 3.17 1.27
N LEU A 93 -3.39 2.80 0.07
CA LEU A 93 -3.15 3.59 -1.15
C LEU A 93 -4.36 4.46 -1.45
N PHE A 94 -4.18 5.77 -1.31
CA PHE A 94 -5.21 6.79 -1.53
C PHE A 94 -5.31 7.11 -3.01
N MET A 95 -6.51 6.96 -3.56
CA MET A 95 -6.83 7.30 -4.94
C MET A 95 -7.93 8.37 -4.92
N PRO A 96 -7.75 9.52 -5.59
CA PRO A 96 -8.75 10.58 -5.59
C PRO A 96 -10.07 10.08 -6.23
N LYS A 97 -11.18 10.55 -5.68
CA LYS A 97 -12.52 10.48 -6.28
C LYS A 97 -13.01 11.91 -6.57
N LYS A 98 -14.23 12.02 -7.10
CA LYS A 98 -14.93 13.30 -7.24
C LYS A 98 -15.12 13.97 -5.86
N GLU A 99 -15.24 15.30 -5.85
CA GLU A 99 -15.66 16.09 -4.69
C GLU A 99 -14.78 15.94 -3.45
N ASN A 100 -13.45 15.92 -3.61
CA ASN A 100 -12.48 15.85 -2.51
C ASN A 100 -12.62 14.62 -1.60
N ASN A 101 -13.21 13.54 -2.12
CA ASN A 101 -13.27 12.24 -1.46
C ASN A 101 -12.16 11.32 -1.97
N TYR A 102 -11.86 10.25 -1.22
CA TYR A 102 -10.84 9.27 -1.62
C TYR A 102 -11.39 7.85 -1.65
N GLN A 103 -10.98 7.09 -2.65
CA GLN A 103 -10.97 5.64 -2.59
C GLN A 103 -9.66 5.19 -1.93
N ILE A 104 -9.75 4.25 -0.99
CA ILE A 104 -8.55 3.67 -0.37
C ILE A 104 -8.46 2.20 -0.78
N LYS A 105 -7.33 1.80 -1.37
CA LYS A 105 -7.01 0.39 -1.58
C LYS A 105 -6.22 -0.11 -0.37
N VAL A 106 -6.73 -1.14 0.30
CA VAL A 106 -6.06 -1.80 1.42
C VAL A 106 -5.22 -2.94 0.92
N ILE A 107 -3.91 -2.84 1.12
CA ILE A 107 -2.95 -3.83 0.66
C ILE A 107 -2.28 -4.45 1.90
N PRO A 108 -2.45 -5.77 2.13
CA PRO A 108 -1.71 -6.47 3.19
C PRO A 108 -0.19 -6.31 3.01
N ASP A 109 0.49 -5.92 4.08
CA ASP A 109 1.90 -5.51 4.08
C ASP A 109 2.72 -6.20 5.17
N ASP A 110 2.19 -7.29 5.75
CA ASP A 110 2.97 -8.17 6.62
C ASP A 110 4.05 -8.94 5.85
N ARG A 111 5.11 -9.41 6.54
CA ARG A 111 6.22 -10.11 5.88
C ARG A 111 5.86 -11.52 5.39
N LYS A 112 4.79 -12.12 5.89
CA LYS A 112 4.31 -13.42 5.42
C LYS A 112 3.76 -13.30 3.98
N ARG A 113 3.10 -12.18 3.67
CA ARG A 113 2.50 -11.89 2.36
C ARG A 113 3.39 -11.02 1.47
N SER A 114 4.26 -10.23 2.08
CA SER A 114 5.20 -9.30 1.44
C SER A 114 6.64 -9.49 1.95
N PRO A 115 7.26 -10.67 1.76
CA PRO A 115 8.64 -10.90 2.20
C PRO A 115 9.63 -10.06 1.40
N PHE A 116 10.77 -9.73 2.00
CA PHE A 116 11.87 -9.09 1.27
C PHE A 116 12.45 -10.04 0.21
N GLY A 117 12.97 -9.47 -0.88
CA GLY A 117 13.35 -10.20 -2.10
C GLY A 117 12.17 -10.54 -3.02
N ALA A 118 10.93 -10.25 -2.61
CA ALA A 118 9.74 -10.50 -3.42
C ALA A 118 9.24 -9.27 -4.18
N TYR A 119 8.47 -9.53 -5.23
CA TYR A 119 7.87 -8.55 -6.11
C TYR A 119 6.36 -8.84 -6.18
N SER A 120 5.55 -7.90 -5.72
CA SER A 120 4.09 -8.02 -5.71
C SER A 120 3.50 -7.19 -6.85
N PHE A 121 2.65 -7.78 -7.66
CA PHE A 121 1.98 -7.13 -8.78
C PHE A 121 0.48 -7.08 -8.51
N TYR A 122 -0.08 -5.88 -8.38
CA TYR A 122 -1.49 -5.62 -8.17
C TYR A 122 -2.09 -5.09 -9.46
N ASN A 123 -2.99 -5.83 -10.08
CA ASN A 123 -3.66 -5.42 -11.30
C ASN A 123 -5.01 -4.78 -10.98
N PHE A 124 -5.06 -3.45 -11.00
CA PHE A 124 -6.28 -2.67 -10.84
C PHE A 124 -6.99 -2.37 -12.16
N SER A 125 -6.43 -2.83 -13.29
CA SER A 125 -7.08 -2.71 -14.60
C SER A 125 -8.14 -3.80 -14.81
N ARG A 126 -8.94 -3.61 -15.87
CA ARG A 126 -9.91 -4.60 -16.35
C ARG A 126 -9.30 -5.63 -17.32
N LEU A 127 -8.01 -5.51 -17.62
CA LEU A 127 -7.35 -6.37 -18.59
C LEU A 127 -6.37 -7.32 -17.88
N PRO A 128 -6.24 -8.58 -18.34
CA PRO A 128 -5.17 -9.44 -17.87
C PRO A 128 -3.81 -8.88 -18.29
N VAL A 129 -2.81 -9.03 -17.43
CA VAL A 129 -1.45 -8.53 -17.68
C VAL A 129 -0.49 -9.70 -17.62
N LYS A 130 0.34 -9.81 -18.65
CA LYS A 130 1.43 -10.80 -18.71
C LYS A 130 2.74 -10.10 -18.39
N GLY A 131 3.62 -10.78 -17.69
CA GLY A 131 4.87 -10.22 -17.23
C GLY A 131 6.04 -11.19 -17.25
N LEU A 132 7.23 -10.61 -17.21
CA LEU A 132 8.51 -11.28 -17.09
C LEU A 132 9.31 -10.57 -16.00
N LEU A 133 9.92 -11.33 -15.10
CA LEU A 133 10.88 -10.84 -14.13
C LEU A 133 12.05 -11.83 -14.01
N GLY A 134 13.23 -11.43 -14.48
CA GLY A 134 14.32 -12.37 -14.73
C GLY A 134 13.91 -13.39 -15.79
N ASN A 135 14.02 -14.66 -15.45
CA ASN A 135 13.58 -15.78 -16.29
C ASN A 135 12.15 -16.25 -15.95
N LYS A 136 11.49 -15.65 -14.95
CA LYS A 136 10.14 -16.06 -14.53
C LYS A 136 9.07 -15.27 -15.29
N ARG A 137 8.24 -15.98 -16.05
CA ARG A 137 7.00 -15.45 -16.59
C ARG A 137 5.90 -15.51 -15.53
N PHE A 138 4.99 -14.55 -15.57
CA PHE A 138 3.84 -14.51 -14.68
C PHE A 138 2.67 -13.82 -15.35
N ASP A 139 1.46 -14.24 -14.98
CA ASP A 139 0.22 -13.57 -15.39
C ASP A 139 -0.49 -13.02 -14.15
N VAL A 140 -1.14 -11.87 -14.33
CA VAL A 140 -1.93 -11.20 -13.31
C VAL A 140 -3.28 -10.85 -13.92
N ASP A 141 -4.30 -11.64 -13.59
CA ASP A 141 -5.66 -11.40 -14.07
C ASP A 141 -6.19 -10.05 -13.59
N ALA A 142 -7.23 -9.55 -14.27
CA ALA A 142 -7.91 -8.33 -13.92
C ALA A 142 -8.40 -8.36 -12.46
N GLY A 143 -8.10 -7.29 -11.70
CA GLY A 143 -8.48 -7.19 -10.30
C GLY A 143 -7.73 -8.13 -9.34
N LYS A 144 -6.76 -8.91 -9.83
CA LYS A 144 -6.00 -9.88 -9.01
C LYS A 144 -4.62 -9.35 -8.64
N HIS A 145 -3.95 -10.13 -7.79
CA HIS A 145 -2.58 -9.90 -7.35
C HIS A 145 -1.74 -11.15 -7.57
N LYS A 146 -0.47 -10.95 -7.95
CA LYS A 146 0.54 -12.01 -8.06
C LYS A 146 1.78 -11.66 -7.25
N LEU A 147 2.25 -12.60 -6.45
CA LEU A 147 3.55 -12.53 -5.78
C LEU A 147 4.56 -13.34 -6.59
N VAL A 148 5.69 -12.71 -6.93
CA VAL A 148 6.85 -13.37 -7.55
C VAL A 148 7.99 -13.32 -6.56
N GLN A 149 8.39 -14.49 -6.06
CA GLN A 149 9.56 -14.65 -5.21
C GLN A 149 10.73 -15.18 -6.03
N LEU A 150 11.89 -14.56 -5.86
CA LEU A 150 13.14 -14.94 -6.50
C LEU A 150 14.17 -15.26 -5.43
N GLN A 151 15.05 -16.21 -5.71
CA GLN A 151 16.20 -16.53 -4.87
C GLN A 151 17.42 -16.42 -5.77
N LEU A 152 18.04 -15.24 -5.75
CA LEU A 152 19.17 -14.90 -6.61
C LEU A 152 20.25 -14.21 -5.78
N LYS A 153 21.46 -14.10 -6.34
CA LYS A 153 22.53 -13.32 -5.70
C LYS A 153 22.15 -11.84 -5.71
N ALA A 154 22.45 -11.12 -4.63
CA ALA A 154 22.27 -9.67 -4.59
C ALA A 154 23.04 -9.01 -5.76
N GLY A 155 22.40 -8.06 -6.42
CA GLY A 155 22.94 -7.39 -7.61
C GLY A 155 22.72 -8.15 -8.93
N THR A 156 22.14 -9.35 -8.94
CA THR A 156 21.82 -10.04 -10.20
C THR A 156 20.88 -9.18 -11.07
N PRO A 157 21.21 -8.93 -12.36
CA PRO A 157 20.31 -8.23 -13.27
C PRO A 157 18.99 -8.98 -13.44
N LEU A 158 17.90 -8.21 -13.44
CA LEU A 158 16.52 -8.68 -13.55
C LEU A 158 15.84 -7.95 -14.70
N PRO A 159 15.89 -8.49 -15.92
CA PRO A 159 15.01 -8.07 -16.99
C PRO A 159 13.56 -8.08 -16.51
N TYR A 160 12.88 -6.95 -16.66
CA TYR A 160 11.49 -6.77 -16.27
C TYR A 160 10.70 -6.24 -17.45
N ALA A 161 9.60 -6.92 -17.74
CA ALA A 161 8.64 -6.44 -18.73
C ALA A 161 7.22 -6.80 -18.32
N THR A 162 6.28 -5.90 -18.60
CA THR A 162 4.84 -6.18 -18.52
C THR A 162 4.15 -5.75 -19.80
N GLN A 163 3.15 -6.54 -20.21
CA GLN A 163 2.36 -6.30 -21.40
C GLN A 163 0.88 -6.65 -21.16
N ALA A 164 -0.01 -5.99 -21.86
CA ALA A 164 -1.43 -6.34 -21.94
C ALA A 164 -1.86 -6.44 -23.41
N GLU A 165 -2.97 -7.11 -23.67
CA GLU A 165 -3.62 -7.09 -24.97
C GLU A 165 -4.75 -6.06 -24.95
N VAL A 166 -4.70 -5.11 -25.89
CA VAL A 166 -5.70 -4.05 -26.05
C VAL A 166 -6.12 -4.06 -27.51
N ASP A 167 -7.42 -4.26 -27.76
CA ASP A 167 -8.00 -4.32 -29.10
C ASP A 167 -7.28 -5.34 -30.02
N GLY A 168 -6.98 -6.53 -29.49
CA GLY A 168 -6.27 -7.61 -30.19
C GLY A 168 -4.78 -7.37 -30.44
N LYS A 169 -4.21 -6.26 -29.93
CA LYS A 169 -2.80 -5.90 -30.10
C LYS A 169 -2.05 -5.94 -28.78
N ARG A 170 -0.82 -6.48 -28.81
CA ARG A 170 0.08 -6.47 -27.64
C ARG A 170 0.61 -5.07 -27.41
N GLN A 171 0.46 -4.58 -26.19
CA GLN A 171 1.00 -3.31 -25.73
C GLN A 171 1.98 -3.54 -24.57
N TRP A 172 3.21 -3.07 -24.72
CA TRP A 172 4.17 -3.01 -23.61
C TRP A 172 3.78 -1.90 -22.63
N LEU A 173 3.74 -2.22 -21.34
CA LEU A 173 3.35 -1.30 -20.27
C LEU A 173 4.59 -0.69 -19.61
N GLN A 174 5.57 -1.55 -19.33
CA GLN A 174 6.85 -1.16 -18.77
C GLN A 174 7.92 -2.15 -19.24
N ARG A 175 9.12 -1.64 -19.52
CA ARG A 175 10.32 -2.44 -19.78
C ARG A 175 11.47 -1.79 -19.04
N ASN A 176 12.17 -2.55 -18.23
CA ASN A 176 13.33 -2.08 -17.49
C ASN A 176 14.25 -3.26 -17.14
N THR A 177 15.47 -2.98 -16.68
CA THR A 177 16.34 -3.97 -16.05
C THR A 177 16.58 -3.51 -14.62
N PHE A 178 16.01 -4.24 -13.67
CA PHE A 178 16.27 -4.00 -12.25
C PHE A 178 17.51 -4.80 -11.81
N HIS A 179 17.96 -4.55 -10.59
CA HIS A 179 18.92 -5.41 -9.91
C HIS A 179 18.23 -6.05 -8.70
N TYR A 180 18.43 -7.36 -8.53
CA TYR A 180 17.89 -8.10 -7.41
C TYR A 180 18.48 -7.59 -6.10
N ASN A 181 17.63 -7.35 -5.11
CA ASN A 181 18.07 -6.99 -3.78
C ASN A 181 17.22 -7.78 -2.76
N PRO A 182 17.81 -8.70 -1.97
CA PRO A 182 17.08 -9.52 -1.01
C PRO A 182 16.52 -8.70 0.17
N LYS A 183 16.99 -7.47 0.38
CA LYS A 183 16.49 -6.52 1.38
C LYS A 183 15.41 -5.60 0.83
N LYS A 184 15.00 -5.75 -0.44
CA LYS A 184 14.01 -4.88 -1.09
C LYS A 184 12.70 -5.65 -1.27
N HIS A 185 11.58 -5.01 -0.96
CA HIS A 185 10.25 -5.42 -1.42
C HIS A 185 9.71 -4.37 -2.39
N SER A 186 9.11 -4.79 -3.48
CA SER A 186 8.52 -3.87 -4.46
C SER A 186 7.08 -4.26 -4.75
N LYS A 187 6.18 -3.28 -4.65
CA LYS A 187 4.76 -3.40 -4.97
C LYS A 187 4.47 -2.59 -6.23
N PHE A 188 4.11 -3.27 -7.31
CA PHE A 188 3.74 -2.69 -8.59
C PHE A 188 2.23 -2.61 -8.70
N PHE A 189 1.73 -1.47 -9.14
CA PHE A 189 0.31 -1.19 -9.31
C PHE A 189 0.04 -0.92 -10.77
N ILE A 190 -0.71 -1.81 -11.41
CA ILE A 190 -1.02 -1.77 -12.84
C ILE A 190 -2.45 -1.24 -13.01
N TYR A 191 -2.65 -0.27 -13.89
CA TYR A 191 -3.92 0.48 -13.97
C TYR A 191 -4.19 1.03 -15.36
N GLN A 192 -5.47 1.24 -15.69
CA GLN A 192 -5.88 1.88 -16.92
C GLN A 192 -5.87 3.41 -16.78
N VAL A 193 -5.46 4.08 -17.84
CA VAL A 193 -5.61 5.52 -18.05
C VAL A 193 -6.22 5.78 -19.41
N PRO A 194 -7.11 6.77 -19.55
CA PRO A 194 -7.54 7.23 -20.86
C PRO A 194 -6.34 7.83 -21.62
N SER A 195 -6.30 7.58 -22.92
CA SER A 195 -5.40 8.23 -23.88
C SER A 195 -6.15 9.35 -24.61
N ALA A 196 -5.40 10.26 -25.24
CA ALA A 196 -5.94 11.41 -25.99
C ALA A 196 -7.01 11.05 -27.03
N ASN A 197 -7.01 9.83 -27.58
CA ASN A 197 -7.94 9.37 -28.62
C ASN A 197 -9.07 8.50 -28.05
N ASN A 198 -9.45 8.66 -26.78
CA ASN A 198 -10.41 7.81 -26.05
C ASN A 198 -10.06 6.30 -25.98
N ARG A 199 -8.86 5.89 -26.41
CA ARG A 199 -8.35 4.53 -26.18
C ARG A 199 -7.81 4.41 -24.76
N TYR A 200 -7.83 3.22 -24.19
CA TYR A 200 -7.20 2.98 -22.89
C TYR A 200 -5.72 2.61 -23.07
N LYS A 201 -4.86 3.17 -22.22
CA LYS A 201 -3.49 2.69 -22.01
C LYS A 201 -3.41 2.06 -20.64
N VAL A 202 -2.58 1.05 -20.47
CA VAL A 202 -2.26 0.52 -19.14
C VAL A 202 -0.90 1.07 -18.72
N LYS A 203 -0.82 1.58 -17.49
CA LYS A 203 0.40 2.10 -16.87
C LYS A 203 0.73 1.29 -15.62
N CYS A 204 1.96 1.43 -15.14
CA CYS A 204 2.45 0.80 -13.93
C CYS A 204 3.20 1.82 -13.06
N LYS A 205 2.88 1.88 -11.77
CA LYS A 205 3.63 2.62 -10.74
C LYS A 205 4.14 1.65 -9.69
N ALA A 206 5.19 1.99 -8.95
CA ALA A 206 5.75 1.12 -7.92
C ALA A 206 5.98 1.87 -6.60
N ILE A 207 5.74 1.16 -5.50
CA ILE A 207 6.18 1.56 -4.16
C ILE A 207 7.23 0.55 -3.70
N VAL A 208 8.34 1.07 -3.20
CA VAL A 208 9.48 0.25 -2.75
C VAL A 208 9.64 0.39 -1.24
N GLU A 209 10.02 -0.71 -0.61
CA GLU A 209 10.42 -0.74 0.79
C GLU A 209 11.77 -1.45 0.89
N PHE A 210 12.67 -0.87 1.69
CA PHE A 210 13.94 -1.48 2.03
C PHE A 210 13.90 -1.93 3.49
N GLN A 211 14.48 -3.08 3.76
CA GLN A 211 14.77 -3.52 5.12
C GLN A 211 15.75 -2.53 5.74
N GLN A 212 15.38 -1.95 6.87
CA GLN A 212 16.29 -1.12 7.65
C GLN A 212 17.36 -2.03 8.27
N ASP A 213 18.63 -1.66 8.12
CA ASP A 213 19.70 -2.32 8.84
C ASP A 213 19.54 -2.00 10.33
N LYS A 214 19.67 -3.01 11.20
CA LYS A 214 19.71 -2.75 12.64
C LYS A 214 20.90 -1.82 12.89
N PRO A 215 20.76 -0.74 13.69
CA PRO A 215 21.91 0.05 14.07
C PRO A 215 22.94 -0.89 14.69
N LYS A 216 24.17 -0.88 14.17
CA LYS A 216 25.29 -1.58 14.82
C LYS A 216 25.34 -1.06 16.25
N ALA A 217 25.27 -1.96 17.23
CA ALA A 217 25.48 -1.58 18.62
C ALA A 217 26.78 -0.78 18.69
N LYS A 218 26.75 0.39 19.35
CA LYS A 218 27.99 1.14 19.58
C LYS A 218 28.95 0.19 20.30
N PRO A 219 30.22 0.11 19.88
CA PRO A 219 31.20 -0.65 20.64
C PRO A 219 31.20 -0.10 22.07
N GLU A 220 31.02 -0.99 23.05
CA GLU A 220 31.22 -0.64 24.45
C GLU A 220 32.65 -0.12 24.56
N VAL A 221 32.78 1.17 24.89
CA VAL A 221 34.07 1.74 25.26
C VAL A 221 34.37 1.11 26.61
N SER A 222 35.22 0.08 26.61
CA SER A 222 35.82 -0.43 27.84
C SER A 222 36.72 0.68 28.38
N THR A 223 36.23 1.42 29.37
CA THR A 223 37.06 2.35 30.13
C THR A 223 38.12 1.53 30.87
N PRO A 224 39.41 1.87 30.77
CA PRO A 224 40.50 1.18 31.45
C PRO A 224 40.41 1.28 32.98
#